data_AF-A0A3C1SSK9-F1
#
_entry.id   AF-A0A3C1SSK9-F1
#
_cell.length_a   1.000
_cell.length_b   1.000
_cell.length_c   1.000
_cell.angle_alpha   90.00
_cell.angle_beta   90.00
_cell.angle_gamma   90.00
#
_symmetry.space_group_name_H-M   'P 1'
#
loop_
_entity.id
_entity.type
_entity.pdbx_description
1 polymer ?
#
loop_
_entity_poly.entity_id
_entity_poly.type
_entity_poly.pdbx_seq_one_letter_code
_entity_poly.pdbx_strand_id
1 'polypeptide(L)' 'IELLPAREFPLDQETIARFRQAWRRQFEGDPQRSPSYREVSAGNAPGGIEYYLPLFFEQTATLFDYLP' A
#
# COMPACT_ATOMS: atom_id res chain seq x y z
N ILE A 1 -9.90 -22.01 -15.42
CA ILE A 1 -8.64 -21.27 -15.16
C ILE A 1 -8.96 -20.31 -14.03
N GLU A 2 -8.14 -20.31 -12.99
CA GLU A 2 -8.27 -19.40 -11.85
C GLU A 2 -7.21 -18.31 -11.99
N LEU A 3 -7.62 -17.04 -11.91
CA LEU A 3 -6.74 -15.89 -12.03
C LEU A 3 -6.56 -15.27 -10.66
N LEU A 4 -5.30 -15.17 -10.24
CA LEU A 4 -4.93 -14.47 -9.02
C LEU A 4 -4.62 -12.99 -9.31
N PRO A 5 -4.76 -12.10 -8.32
CA PRO A 5 -4.33 -10.72 -8.44
C PRO A 5 -2.84 -10.62 -8.82
N ALA A 6 -2.50 -9.60 -9.61
CA ALA A 6 -1.12 -9.37 -10.03
C ALA A 6 -0.19 -8.86 -8.90
N ARG A 7 -0.76 -8.41 -7.77
CA ARG A 7 -0.06 -7.82 -6.62
C ARG A 7 -0.79 -8.17 -5.32
N GLU A 8 -0.08 -8.05 -4.20
CA GLU A 8 -0.63 -8.27 -2.85
C GLU A 8 -1.62 -7.18 -2.41
N PHE A 9 -1.67 -6.04 -3.11
CA PHE A 9 -2.59 -4.95 -2.82
C PHE A 9 -3.15 -4.33 -4.12
N PRO A 10 -4.40 -3.86 -4.10
CA PRO A 10 -4.98 -3.13 -5.22
C PRO A 10 -4.48 -1.68 -5.31
N LEU A 11 -4.57 -1.08 -6.50
CA LEU A 11 -4.27 0.34 -6.76
C LEU A 11 -5.50 1.08 -7.28
N ASP A 12 -6.66 0.79 -6.68
CA ASP A 12 -7.86 1.58 -6.90
C ASP A 12 -7.86 2.87 -6.07
N GLN A 13 -8.85 3.73 -6.32
CA GLN A 13 -8.95 5.03 -5.65
C GLN A 13 -9.11 4.91 -4.14
N GLU A 14 -9.81 3.88 -3.66
CA GLU A 14 -10.05 3.66 -2.23
C GLU A 14 -8.73 3.31 -1.52
N THR A 15 -7.97 2.38 -2.10
CA THR A 15 -6.72 1.90 -1.52
C THR A 15 -5.64 2.98 -1.58
N ILE A 16 -5.59 3.76 -2.66
CA ILE A 16 -4.70 4.93 -2.76
C ILE A 16 -5.08 5.99 -1.71
N ALA A 17 -6.37 6.25 -1.49
CA ALA A 17 -6.81 7.19 -0.47
C ALA A 17 -6.40 6.72 0.95
N ARG A 18 -6.59 5.43 1.25
CA ARG A 18 -6.14 4.80 2.50
C ARG A 18 -4.63 4.94 2.69
N PHE A 19 -3.84 4.58 1.67
CA PHE A 19 -2.39 4.72 1.69
C PHE A 19 -1.98 6.16 2.02
N ARG A 20 -2.58 7.15 1.37
CA ARG A 20 -2.28 8.58 1.61
C ARG A 20 -2.68 9.03 3.01
N GLN A 21 -3.75 8.49 3.58
CA GLN A 21 -4.16 8.78 4.96
C GLN A 21 -3.22 8.11 5.97
N ALA A 22 -2.86 6.84 5.76
CA ALA A 22 -1.93 6.11 6.60
C ALA A 22 -0.53 6.76 6.59
N TRP A 23 -0.04 7.15 5.41
CA TRP A 23 1.24 7.85 5.26
C TRP A 23 1.31 9.11 6.13
N ARG A 24 0.30 9.99 6.04
CA ARG A 24 0.25 11.24 6.83
C ARG A 24 0.11 11.01 8.33
N ARG A 25 -0.38 9.85 8.76
CA ARG A 25 -0.47 9.48 10.18
C ARG A 25 0.85 8.94 10.71
N GLN A 26 1.62 8.23 9.89
CA GLN A 26 2.83 7.53 10.32
C GLN A 26 4.12 8.35 10.10
N PHE A 27 4.16 9.20 9.07
CA PHE A 27 5.34 9.98 8.73
C PHE A 27 5.10 11.48 8.91
N GLU A 28 6.08 12.16 9.48
CA GLU A 28 6.09 13.61 9.63
C GLU A 28 6.67 14.30 8.38
N GLY A 29 6.40 15.60 8.26
CA GLY A 29 6.89 16.43 7.16
C GLY A 29 6.00 16.41 5.91
N ASP A 30 6.54 16.91 4.80
CA ASP A 30 5.81 17.01 3.53
C ASP A 30 5.85 15.69 2.75
N PRO A 31 4.70 14.98 2.58
CA PRO A 31 4.63 13.73 1.83
C PRO A 31 5.06 13.89 0.36
N GLN A 32 4.92 15.08 -0.23
CA GLN A 32 5.30 15.33 -1.62
C GLN A 32 6.81 15.22 -1.86
N ARG A 33 7.61 15.22 -0.79
CA ARG A 33 9.07 14.97 -0.88
C ARG A 33 9.39 13.48 -1.04
N SER A 34 8.45 12.58 -0.76
CA SER A 34 8.62 11.13 -0.92
C SER A 34 8.22 10.70 -2.34
N PRO A 35 9.15 10.14 -3.14
CA PRO A 35 8.83 9.59 -4.46
C PRO A 35 7.76 8.50 -4.38
N SER A 36 7.83 7.61 -3.40
CA SER A 36 6.86 6.53 -3.21
C SER A 36 5.45 7.07 -2.97
N TYR A 37 5.32 8.14 -2.18
CA TYR A 37 4.03 8.77 -1.94
C TYR A 37 3.44 9.38 -3.22
N ARG A 38 4.27 10.05 -4.04
CA ARG A 38 3.83 10.65 -5.30
C ARG A 38 3.40 9.61 -6.33
N GLU A 39 4.22 8.56 -6.52
CA GLU A 39 3.93 7.50 -7.48
C GLU A 39 2.65 6.74 -7.14
N VAL A 40 2.47 6.35 -5.86
CA VAL A 40 1.22 5.69 -5.44
C VAL A 40 0.02 6.62 -5.57
N SER A 41 0.18 7.91 -5.25
CA SER A 41 -0.88 8.90 -5.46
C SER A 41 -1.27 9.07 -6.93
N ALA A 42 -0.35 8.79 -7.86
CA ALA A 42 -0.59 8.79 -9.30
C ALA A 42 -1.14 7.45 -9.83
N GLY A 43 -1.31 6.44 -8.97
CA GLY A 43 -1.77 5.10 -9.35
C GLY A 43 -0.67 4.15 -9.82
N ASN A 44 0.59 4.50 -9.59
CA ASN A 44 1.74 3.67 -9.94
C ASN A 44 2.22 2.85 -8.74
N ALA A 45 2.76 1.65 -9.01
CA ALA A 45 3.53 0.89 -8.03
C ALA A 45 5.03 1.06 -8.28
N PRO A 46 5.73 1.96 -7.57
CA PRO A 46 7.18 2.07 -7.67
C PRO A 46 7.86 0.84 -7.08
N GLY A 47 9.06 0.51 -7.54
CA GLY A 47 9.83 -0.60 -6.97
C GLY A 47 10.07 -0.42 -5.47
N GLY A 48 9.90 -1.49 -4.69
CA GLY A 48 10.05 -1.47 -3.24
C GLY A 48 8.85 -0.90 -2.49
N ILE A 49 7.71 -0.70 -3.15
CA ILE A 49 6.48 -0.27 -2.48
C ILE A 49 5.95 -1.31 -1.49
N GLU A 50 6.35 -2.57 -1.65
CA GLU A 50 6.02 -3.70 -0.78
C GLU A 50 6.52 -3.50 0.65
N TYR A 51 7.58 -2.71 0.87
CA TYR A 51 8.04 -2.33 2.22
C TYR A 51 7.02 -1.45 2.98
N TYR A 52 6.04 -0.89 2.27
CA TYR A 52 4.97 -0.07 2.82
C TYR A 52 3.61 -0.79 2.77
N LEU A 53 3.60 -2.12 2.57
CA LEU A 53 2.38 -2.94 2.49
C LEU A 53 1.35 -2.62 3.60
N PRO A 54 1.73 -2.43 4.88
CA PRO A 54 0.75 -2.14 5.93
C PRO A 54 -0.04 -0.85 5.74
N LEU A 55 0.46 0.11 4.95
CA LEU A 55 -0.25 1.36 4.67
C LEU A 55 -1.46 1.17 3.73
N PHE A 56 -1.51 0.06 3.00
CA PHE A 56 -2.60 -0.26 2.07
C PHE A 56 -3.77 -0.97 2.74
N PHE A 57 -3.62 -1.40 3.99
CA PHE A 57 -4.64 -2.16 4.72
C PHE A 57 -4.96 -1.51 6.07
N GLU A 58 -6.03 -1.97 6.72
CA GLU A 58 -6.31 -1.58 8.10
C GLU A 58 -5.49 -2.40 9.08
N GLN A 59 -5.44 -3.69 8.78
CA GLN A 59 -4.69 -4.70 9.48
C GLN A 59 -4.09 -5.63 8.44
N THR A 60 -2.83 -6.00 8.64
CA THR A 60 -2.17 -7.01 7.84
C THR A 60 -2.30 -8.35 8.53
N ALA A 61 -2.50 -9.40 7.74
CA ALA A 61 -2.41 -10.76 8.25
C ALA A 61 -0.95 -11.16 8.38
N THR A 62 -0.69 -12.09 9.29
CA THR A 62 0.56 -12.80 9.43
C THR A 62 0.47 -14.15 8.73
N LEU A 63 1.61 -14.78 8.44
CA LEU A 63 1.63 -16.12 7.85
C LEU A 63 0.89 -17.16 8.72
N PHE A 64 0.95 -17.01 10.04
CA PHE A 64 0.34 -17.95 11.00
C PHE A 64 -1.18 -17.93 10.96
N ASP A 65 -1.80 -16.83 10.52
CA ASP A 65 -3.26 -16.73 10.37
C ASP A 65 -3.83 -17.67 9.30
N TYR A 66 -2.96 -18.24 8.46
CA TYR A 66 -3.31 -19.18 7.39
C TYR A 66 -2.87 -20.63 7.66
N LEU A 67 -2.28 -20.91 8.83
CA LEU A 67 -1.92 -22.27 9.22
C LEU A 67 -3.12 -22.98 9.89
N PRO A 68 -3.33 -24.29 9.64
CA PRO A 68 -4.45 -25.07 10.19
C PRO A 68 -4.30 -25.43 11.67
#